data_AF-A0A3A0VUZ0-F1
#
_entry.id   AF-A0A3A0VUZ0-F1
#
_cell.length_a   1.000
_cell.length_b   1.000
_cell.length_c   1.000
_cell.angle_alpha   90.00
_cell.angle_beta   90.00
_cell.angle_gamma   90.00
#
_symmetry.space_group_name_H-M   'P 1'
#
loop_
_entity.id
_entity.type
_entity.pdbx_description
1 polymer ?
#
loop_
_entity_poly.entity_id
_entity_poly.type
_entity_poly.pdbx_seq_one_letter_code
_entity_poly.pdbx_strand_id
1 'polypeptide(L)'
;MNKVLSSLMGVVDSIISFLPNIIGALIFLLIAWIIAVIVKKIIVKGLGALGFEEWLQKKGLVDAGKGKSESEGIIQTFGKLAYFLVFLLFLPSVFDSLNMQSVSKPIKGMMSSILNFSPKIIVAVIILVLGIFIAKVLGTLVKNILGSLNVSRFNKYVNFGENKDSIDIPTATGWVITALIGLFFTVQALNTVNLSVLNKIGEAIIGYLPLVISAVIILALGLIGGNLISKLINKSTGNAMLAEIVKYLVIIVSVFMTLDQLNFAQSIVNVAFLLILGAVAVAFAIAFGIGGKSFAEKQLSKFSDKIDSDKKQ
;
A
#
# COMPACT_ATOMS: atom_id res chain seq x y z
N MET A 1 -7.81 -73.62 16.18
CA MET A 1 -9.10 -73.25 15.54
C MET A 1 -9.85 -72.17 16.33
N ASN A 2 -9.97 -72.29 17.67
CA ASN A 2 -10.77 -71.34 18.49
C ASN A 2 -10.26 -69.88 18.51
N LYS A 3 -8.94 -69.63 18.44
CA LYS A 3 -8.39 -68.25 18.34
C LYS A 3 -8.75 -67.54 17.04
N VAL A 4 -8.82 -68.26 15.93
CA VAL A 4 -9.18 -67.69 14.62
C VAL A 4 -10.67 -67.36 14.59
N LEU A 5 -11.51 -68.27 15.09
CA LEU A 5 -12.95 -68.04 15.22
C LEU A 5 -13.28 -66.89 16.16
N SER A 6 -12.58 -66.75 17.30
CA SER A 6 -12.76 -65.60 18.20
C SER A 6 -12.33 -64.27 17.58
N SER A 7 -11.25 -64.26 16.80
CA SER A 7 -10.83 -63.06 16.08
C SER A 7 -11.81 -62.69 14.97
N LEU A 8 -12.38 -63.67 14.25
CA LEU A 8 -13.41 -63.43 13.24
C LEU A 8 -14.70 -62.89 13.87
N MET A 9 -15.14 -63.46 15.00
CA MET A 9 -16.29 -62.96 15.74
C MET A 9 -16.07 -61.54 16.24
N GLY A 10 -14.89 -61.21 16.76
CA GLY A 10 -14.56 -59.84 17.17
C GLY A 10 -14.57 -58.81 16.03
N VAL A 11 -14.15 -59.21 14.83
CA VAL A 11 -14.26 -58.35 13.63
C VAL A 11 -15.72 -58.17 13.21
N VAL A 12 -16.54 -59.21 13.26
CA VAL A 12 -17.98 -59.14 12.97
C VAL A 12 -18.70 -58.23 13.97
N ASP A 13 -18.42 -58.36 15.27
CA ASP A 13 -18.99 -57.50 16.31
C ASP A 13 -18.58 -56.04 16.14
N SER A 14 -17.34 -55.80 15.69
CA SER A 14 -16.88 -54.46 15.32
C SER A 14 -17.71 -53.91 14.16
N ILE A 15 -17.90 -54.67 13.07
CA ILE A 15 -18.72 -54.24 11.92
C ILE A 15 -20.17 -53.96 12.33
N ILE A 16 -20.77 -54.83 13.16
CA ILE A 16 -22.15 -54.65 13.62
C ILE A 16 -22.29 -53.40 14.49
N SER A 17 -21.32 -53.14 15.38
CA SER A 17 -21.31 -51.93 16.21
C SER A 17 -21.02 -50.64 15.43
N PHE A 18 -20.49 -50.72 14.20
CA PHE A 18 -20.37 -49.58 13.29
C PHE A 18 -21.68 -49.22 12.56
N LEU A 19 -22.65 -50.13 12.43
CA LEU A 19 -23.92 -49.86 11.72
C LEU A 19 -24.68 -48.64 12.29
N PRO A 20 -24.91 -48.52 13.61
CA PRO A 20 -25.58 -47.35 14.18
C PRO A 20 -24.85 -46.03 13.88
N ASN A 21 -23.52 -46.04 13.93
CA ASN A 21 -22.67 -44.89 13.66
C ASN A 21 -22.77 -44.42 12.20
N ILE A 22 -22.83 -45.38 11.26
CA ILE A 22 -23.03 -45.12 9.82
C ILE A 22 -24.42 -44.51 9.59
N ILE A 23 -25.46 -45.03 10.23
CA ILE A 23 -26.82 -44.47 10.13
C ILE A 23 -26.85 -43.03 10.62
N GLY A 24 -26.23 -42.73 11.78
CA GLY A 24 -26.12 -41.37 12.28
C GLY A 24 -25.39 -40.44 11.31
N ALA A 25 -24.30 -40.91 10.70
CA ALA A 25 -23.54 -40.15 9.71
C ALA A 25 -24.35 -39.86 8.44
N LEU A 26 -25.13 -40.83 7.96
CA LEU A 26 -26.04 -40.68 6.83
C LEU A 26 -27.16 -39.67 7.13
N ILE A 27 -27.70 -39.66 8.36
CA ILE A 27 -28.68 -38.66 8.79
C ILE A 27 -28.08 -37.25 8.71
N PHE A 28 -26.87 -37.05 9.24
CA PHE A 28 -26.18 -35.75 9.14
C PHE A 28 -25.91 -35.33 7.70
N LEU A 29 -25.51 -36.25 6.81
CA LEU A 29 -25.32 -35.96 5.39
C LEU A 29 -26.62 -35.56 4.69
N LEU A 30 -27.73 -36.23 5.02
CA LEU A 30 -29.04 -35.91 4.48
C LEU A 30 -29.49 -34.51 4.93
N ILE A 31 -29.32 -34.18 6.21
CA ILE A 31 -29.59 -32.85 6.75
C ILE A 31 -28.71 -31.79 6.07
N ALA A 32 -27.42 -32.05 5.93
CA ALA A 32 -26.47 -31.15 5.28
C ALA A 32 -26.88 -30.86 3.83
N TRP A 33 -27.28 -31.89 3.08
CA TRP A 33 -27.75 -31.76 1.70
C TRP A 33 -28.98 -30.85 1.59
N ILE A 34 -29.99 -31.08 2.44
CA ILE A 34 -31.21 -30.26 2.46
C ILE A 34 -30.87 -28.80 2.75
N ILE A 35 -30.11 -28.54 3.82
CA ILE A 35 -29.75 -27.18 4.22
C ILE A 35 -28.89 -26.50 3.15
N ALA A 36 -27.93 -27.21 2.56
CA ALA A 36 -27.05 -26.66 1.54
C ALA A 36 -27.82 -26.23 0.29
N VAL A 37 -28.83 -26.99 -0.15
CA VAL A 37 -29.70 -26.62 -1.26
C VAL A 37 -30.50 -25.34 -0.93
N ILE A 38 -31.02 -25.23 0.30
CA ILE A 38 -31.76 -24.05 0.75
C ILE A 38 -30.84 -22.82 0.76
N VAL A 39 -29.67 -22.93 1.39
CA VAL A 39 -28.69 -21.83 1.49
C VAL A 39 -28.24 -21.38 0.10
N LYS A 40 -27.93 -22.31 -0.81
CA LYS A 40 -27.58 -21.97 -2.21
C LYS A 40 -28.67 -21.13 -2.87
N LYS A 41 -29.94 -21.52 -2.74
CA LYS A 41 -31.07 -20.78 -3.31
C LYS A 41 -31.18 -19.38 -2.71
N ILE A 42 -31.00 -19.25 -1.39
CA ILE A 42 -31.03 -17.96 -0.69
C ILE A 42 -29.91 -17.05 -1.20
N ILE A 43 -28.67 -17.55 -1.29
CA ILE A 43 -27.52 -16.75 -1.75
C ILE A 43 -27.70 -16.30 -3.20
N VAL A 44 -28.09 -17.19 -4.10
CA VAL A 44 -28.29 -16.83 -5.52
C VAL A 44 -29.40 -15.79 -5.67
N LYS A 45 -30.55 -15.99 -5.02
CA LYS A 45 -31.65 -15.01 -5.06
C LYS A 45 -31.28 -13.70 -4.38
N GLY A 46 -30.56 -13.76 -3.26
CA GLY A 46 -30.15 -12.59 -2.49
C GLY A 46 -29.16 -11.71 -3.25
N LEU A 47 -28.12 -12.30 -3.84
CA LEU A 47 -27.15 -11.56 -4.65
C LEU A 47 -27.78 -10.95 -5.90
N GLY A 48 -28.72 -11.67 -6.55
CA GLY A 48 -29.51 -11.11 -7.65
C GLY A 48 -30.37 -9.93 -7.21
N ALA A 49 -31.07 -10.05 -6.06
CA ALA A 49 -31.92 -8.99 -5.53
C ALA A 49 -31.13 -7.73 -5.08
N LEU A 50 -29.86 -7.89 -4.70
CA LEU A 50 -28.98 -6.79 -4.31
C LEU A 50 -28.35 -6.05 -5.50
N GLY A 51 -28.68 -6.41 -6.74
CA GLY A 51 -28.11 -5.77 -7.94
C GLY A 51 -26.62 -6.08 -8.12
N PHE A 52 -26.14 -7.22 -7.63
CA PHE A 52 -24.72 -7.59 -7.75
C PHE A 52 -24.27 -7.69 -9.21
N GLU A 53 -25.19 -8.04 -10.11
CA GLU A 53 -24.98 -8.05 -11.56
C GLU A 53 -24.59 -6.66 -12.10
N GLU A 54 -25.30 -5.62 -11.69
CA GLU A 54 -25.07 -4.24 -12.13
C GLU A 54 -23.76 -3.70 -11.57
N TRP A 55 -23.44 -4.07 -10.32
CA TRP A 55 -22.18 -3.71 -9.69
C TRP A 55 -20.97 -4.31 -10.41
N LEU A 56 -21.04 -5.59 -10.81
CA LEU A 56 -19.99 -6.28 -11.55
C LEU A 56 -19.75 -5.65 -12.94
N GLN A 57 -20.82 -5.36 -13.66
CA GLN A 57 -20.75 -4.70 -14.97
C GLN A 57 -20.17 -3.29 -14.86
N LYS A 58 -20.62 -2.49 -13.88
CA LYS A 58 -20.12 -1.14 -13.63
C LYS A 58 -18.63 -1.11 -13.27
N LYS A 59 -18.11 -2.18 -12.68
CA LYS A 59 -16.70 -2.33 -12.33
C LYS A 59 -15.84 -2.88 -13.47
N GLY A 60 -16.42 -3.21 -14.63
CA GLY A 60 -15.70 -3.78 -15.77
C GLY A 60 -15.16 -5.18 -15.49
N LEU A 61 -15.72 -5.89 -14.51
CA LEU A 61 -15.31 -7.24 -14.14
C LEU A 61 -15.91 -8.30 -15.07
N VAL A 62 -16.85 -7.89 -15.93
CA VAL A 62 -17.62 -8.74 -16.83
C VAL A 62 -17.84 -7.96 -18.13
N ASP A 63 -17.65 -8.61 -19.28
CA ASP A 63 -17.75 -7.95 -20.57
C ASP A 63 -19.17 -7.43 -20.83
N ALA A 64 -19.29 -6.19 -21.32
CA ALA A 64 -20.59 -5.55 -21.55
C ALA A 64 -21.49 -6.32 -22.53
N GLY A 65 -20.91 -7.13 -23.43
CA GLY A 65 -21.65 -7.96 -24.40
C GLY A 65 -22.13 -9.32 -23.89
N LYS A 66 -21.52 -9.85 -22.81
CA LYS A 66 -21.90 -11.12 -22.16
C LYS A 66 -22.26 -10.95 -20.67
N GLY A 67 -22.41 -9.70 -20.25
CA GLY A 67 -22.47 -9.25 -18.86
C GLY A 67 -23.49 -9.96 -17.99
N LYS A 68 -24.68 -10.26 -18.52
CA LYS A 68 -25.72 -10.98 -17.78
C LYS A 68 -25.38 -12.46 -17.56
N SER A 69 -24.96 -13.17 -18.60
CA SER A 69 -24.66 -14.61 -18.50
C SER A 69 -23.43 -14.89 -17.64
N GLU A 70 -22.41 -14.05 -17.71
CA GLU A 70 -21.20 -14.21 -16.89
C GLU A 70 -21.43 -13.77 -15.44
N SER A 71 -22.19 -12.68 -15.20
CA SER A 71 -22.58 -12.29 -13.84
C SER A 71 -23.42 -13.37 -13.15
N GLU A 72 -24.38 -13.95 -13.88
CA GLU A 72 -25.16 -15.08 -13.40
C GLU A 72 -24.28 -16.30 -13.11
N GLY A 73 -23.28 -16.56 -13.97
CA GLY A 73 -22.26 -17.59 -13.73
C GLY A 73 -21.47 -17.38 -12.44
N ILE A 74 -21.05 -16.14 -12.14
CA ILE A 74 -20.36 -15.76 -10.91
C ILE A 74 -21.29 -15.94 -9.70
N ILE A 75 -22.53 -15.45 -9.76
CA ILE A 75 -23.51 -15.60 -8.68
C ILE A 75 -23.80 -17.08 -8.40
N GLN A 76 -23.95 -17.89 -9.44
CA GLN A 76 -24.11 -19.34 -9.30
C GLN A 76 -22.87 -19.99 -8.68
N THR A 77 -21.67 -19.49 -8.97
CA THR A 77 -20.43 -19.95 -8.34
C THR A 77 -20.43 -19.65 -6.85
N PHE A 78 -20.81 -18.43 -6.44
CA PHE A 78 -20.99 -18.10 -5.02
C PHE A 78 -22.04 -18.99 -4.33
N GLY A 79 -23.16 -19.28 -5.02
CA GLY A 79 -24.16 -20.22 -4.54
C GLY A 79 -23.63 -21.65 -4.38
N LYS A 80 -22.80 -22.13 -5.32
CA LYS A 80 -22.13 -23.45 -5.24
C LYS A 80 -21.08 -23.48 -4.11
N LEU A 81 -20.33 -22.40 -3.91
CA LEU A 81 -19.39 -22.26 -2.80
C LEU A 81 -20.12 -22.28 -1.47
N ALA A 82 -21.25 -21.57 -1.35
CA ALA A 82 -22.09 -21.60 -0.16
C ALA A 82 -22.64 -23.01 0.11
N TYR A 83 -23.09 -23.71 -0.93
CA TYR A 83 -23.50 -25.13 -0.83
C TYR A 83 -22.37 -26.00 -0.27
N PHE A 84 -21.15 -25.87 -0.81
CA PHE A 84 -20.00 -26.64 -0.36
C PHE A 84 -19.59 -26.28 1.07
N LEU A 85 -19.64 -25.00 1.44
CA LEU A 85 -19.38 -24.53 2.80
C LEU A 85 -20.36 -25.09 3.82
N VAL A 86 -21.65 -25.20 3.47
CA VAL A 86 -22.63 -25.88 4.32
C VAL A 86 -22.27 -27.36 4.47
N PHE A 87 -21.89 -28.05 3.41
CA PHE A 87 -21.42 -29.43 3.53
C PHE A 87 -20.19 -29.55 4.46
N LEU A 88 -19.25 -28.62 4.32
CA LEU A 88 -18.08 -28.53 5.18
C LEU A 88 -18.44 -28.26 6.65
N LEU A 89 -19.49 -27.46 6.92
CA LEU A 89 -20.04 -27.17 8.25
C LEU A 89 -20.57 -28.42 8.96
N PHE A 90 -21.17 -29.35 8.22
CA PHE A 90 -21.70 -30.60 8.75
C PHE A 90 -20.68 -31.73 8.79
N LEU A 91 -19.57 -31.60 8.07
CA LEU A 91 -18.53 -32.63 7.97
C LEU A 91 -18.00 -33.09 9.35
N PRO A 92 -17.76 -32.21 10.33
CA PRO A 92 -17.38 -32.65 11.67
C PRO A 92 -18.42 -33.54 12.35
N SER A 93 -19.71 -33.24 12.20
CA SER A 93 -20.81 -34.01 12.78
C SER A 93 -20.91 -35.40 12.16
N VAL A 94 -20.67 -35.50 10.85
CA VAL A 94 -20.56 -36.78 10.13
C VAL A 94 -19.41 -37.61 10.72
N PHE A 95 -18.22 -37.01 10.86
CA PHE A 95 -17.06 -37.71 11.42
C PHE A 95 -17.22 -38.06 12.90
N ASP A 96 -17.85 -37.20 13.71
CA ASP A 96 -18.17 -37.50 15.11
C ASP A 96 -19.09 -38.71 15.22
N SER A 97 -20.13 -38.78 14.38
CA SER A 97 -21.04 -39.93 14.34
C SER A 97 -20.33 -41.22 13.94
N LEU A 98 -19.26 -41.13 13.14
CA LEU A 98 -18.39 -42.26 12.78
C LEU A 98 -17.31 -42.55 13.85
N ASN A 99 -17.35 -41.89 15.02
CA ASN A 99 -16.32 -41.94 16.07
C ASN A 99 -14.92 -41.49 15.62
N MET A 100 -14.83 -40.69 14.56
CA MET A 100 -13.56 -40.17 14.01
C MET A 100 -13.18 -38.81 14.61
N GLN A 101 -13.15 -38.72 15.95
CA GLN A 101 -12.93 -37.45 16.66
C GLN A 101 -11.58 -36.80 16.37
N SER A 102 -10.55 -37.62 16.08
CA SER A 102 -9.21 -37.15 15.70
C SER A 102 -9.22 -36.37 14.38
N VAL A 103 -10.18 -36.66 13.50
CA VAL A 103 -10.38 -35.96 12.22
C VAL A 103 -11.35 -34.79 12.39
N SER A 104 -12.41 -34.96 13.18
CA SER A 104 -13.42 -33.90 13.37
C SER A 104 -12.89 -32.69 14.15
N LYS A 105 -12.00 -32.88 15.12
CA LYS A 105 -11.47 -31.80 15.99
C LYS A 105 -10.75 -30.69 15.20
N PRO A 106 -9.74 -30.98 14.35
CA PRO A 106 -9.11 -29.94 13.53
C PRO A 106 -10.11 -29.21 12.62
N ILE A 107 -11.05 -29.93 12.02
CA ILE A 107 -12.07 -29.35 11.13
C ILE A 107 -13.01 -28.42 11.91
N LYS A 108 -13.43 -28.79 13.13
CA LYS A 108 -14.18 -27.90 14.04
C LYS A 108 -13.40 -26.64 14.39
N GLY A 109 -12.10 -26.76 14.63
CA GLY A 109 -11.23 -25.62 14.91
C GLY A 109 -11.17 -24.63 13.73
N MET A 110 -10.99 -25.16 12.51
CA MET A 110 -11.06 -24.36 11.28
C MET A 110 -12.45 -23.74 11.11
N MET A 111 -13.51 -24.50 11.39
CA MET A 111 -14.87 -24.02 11.27
C MET A 111 -15.21 -22.89 12.24
N SER A 112 -14.84 -23.05 13.51
CA SER A 112 -14.96 -22.02 14.53
C SER A 112 -14.23 -20.75 14.10
N SER A 113 -13.03 -20.90 13.53
CA SER A 113 -12.29 -19.77 12.96
C SER A 113 -13.11 -19.06 11.87
N ILE A 114 -13.63 -19.79 10.88
CA ILE A 114 -14.46 -19.25 9.78
C ILE A 114 -15.72 -18.55 10.31
N LEU A 115 -16.43 -19.15 11.26
CA LEU A 115 -17.64 -18.56 11.85
C LEU A 115 -17.30 -17.27 12.61
N ASN A 116 -16.16 -17.23 13.31
CA ASN A 116 -15.68 -16.03 14.00
C ASN A 116 -15.21 -14.92 13.04
N PHE A 117 -14.92 -15.23 11.77
CA PHE A 117 -14.67 -14.21 10.74
C PHE A 117 -15.96 -13.51 10.28
N SER A 118 -17.12 -14.20 10.33
CA SER A 118 -18.37 -13.66 9.75
C SER A 118 -18.81 -12.33 10.38
N PRO A 119 -18.87 -12.15 11.72
CA PRO A 119 -19.19 -10.87 12.32
C PRO A 119 -18.17 -9.78 11.99
N LYS A 120 -16.87 -10.13 11.94
CA LYS A 120 -15.78 -9.19 11.70
C LYS A 120 -15.81 -8.61 10.29
N ILE A 121 -16.25 -9.40 9.30
CA ILE A 121 -16.41 -8.92 7.92
C ILE A 121 -17.42 -7.78 7.85
N ILE A 122 -18.54 -7.86 8.59
CA ILE A 122 -19.54 -6.80 8.63
C ILE A 122 -18.93 -5.49 9.16
N VAL A 123 -18.19 -5.58 10.28
CA VAL A 123 -17.51 -4.41 10.86
C VAL A 123 -16.46 -3.85 9.89
N ALA A 124 -15.68 -4.70 9.24
CA ALA A 124 -14.68 -4.29 8.26
C ALA A 124 -15.30 -3.58 7.04
N VAL A 125 -16.44 -4.06 6.55
CA VAL A 125 -17.19 -3.40 5.47
C VAL A 125 -17.69 -2.03 5.91
N ILE A 126 -18.23 -1.91 7.12
CA ILE A 126 -18.65 -0.61 7.67
C ILE A 126 -17.46 0.35 7.75
N ILE A 127 -16.31 -0.09 8.26
CA ILE A 127 -15.07 0.69 8.35
C ILE A 127 -14.62 1.14 6.95
N LEU A 128 -14.65 0.26 5.94
CA LEU A 128 -14.29 0.62 4.56
C LEU A 128 -15.22 1.67 3.96
N VAL A 129 -16.53 1.49 4.10
CA VAL A 129 -17.52 2.41 3.53
C VAL A 129 -17.38 3.80 4.16
N LEU A 130 -17.33 3.87 5.49
CA LEU A 130 -17.12 5.12 6.21
C LEU A 130 -15.76 5.72 5.89
N GLY A 131 -14.72 4.89 5.80
CA GLY A 131 -13.37 5.31 5.51
C GLY A 131 -13.21 5.97 4.14
N ILE A 132 -13.81 5.37 3.10
CA ILE A 132 -13.79 5.94 1.74
C ILE A 132 -14.58 7.25 1.70
N PHE A 133 -15.71 7.33 2.43
CA PHE A 133 -16.46 8.56 2.55
C PHE A 133 -15.62 9.67 3.19
N ILE A 134 -15.03 9.39 4.36
CA ILE A 134 -14.16 10.32 5.09
C ILE A 134 -12.96 10.73 4.23
N ALA A 135 -12.31 9.79 3.56
CA ALA A 135 -11.17 10.06 2.67
C ALA A 135 -11.52 11.07 1.57
N LYS A 136 -12.68 10.89 0.92
CA LYS A 136 -13.15 11.81 -0.13
C LYS A 136 -13.48 13.19 0.42
N VAL A 137 -14.15 13.25 1.57
CA VAL A 137 -14.49 14.53 2.23
C VAL A 137 -13.20 15.28 2.56
N LEU A 138 -12.26 14.63 3.24
CA LEU A 138 -11.00 15.27 3.64
C LEU A 138 -10.13 15.68 2.45
N GLY A 139 -9.99 14.83 1.44
CA GLY A 139 -9.26 15.19 0.22
C GLY A 139 -9.87 16.37 -0.53
N THR A 140 -11.21 16.43 -0.60
CA THR A 140 -11.92 17.56 -1.22
C THR A 140 -11.79 18.84 -0.40
N LEU A 141 -11.89 18.75 0.93
CA LEU A 141 -11.67 19.89 1.82
C LEU A 141 -10.28 20.47 1.63
N VAL A 142 -9.24 19.63 1.62
CA VAL A 142 -7.86 20.11 1.45
C VAL A 142 -7.65 20.70 0.05
N LYS A 143 -8.18 20.07 -1.01
CA LYS A 143 -8.16 20.66 -2.36
C LYS A 143 -8.78 22.06 -2.37
N ASN A 144 -9.96 22.22 -1.77
CA ASN A 144 -10.68 23.49 -1.75
C ASN A 144 -9.95 24.57 -0.93
N ILE A 145 -9.36 24.21 0.20
CA ILE A 145 -8.57 25.13 1.02
C ILE A 145 -7.32 25.58 0.25
N LEU A 146 -6.57 24.64 -0.35
CA LEU A 146 -5.37 24.98 -1.13
C LEU A 146 -5.72 25.83 -2.37
N GLY A 147 -6.85 25.55 -3.02
CA GLY A 147 -7.37 26.37 -4.11
C GLY A 147 -7.72 27.79 -3.66
N SER A 148 -8.41 27.92 -2.51
CA SER A 148 -8.81 29.23 -1.95
C SER A 148 -7.60 30.07 -1.52
N LEU A 149 -6.52 29.43 -1.08
CA LEU A 149 -5.24 30.08 -0.75
C LEU A 149 -4.40 30.45 -1.98
N ASN A 150 -4.94 30.27 -3.20
CA ASN A 150 -4.25 30.48 -4.47
C ASN A 150 -2.94 29.68 -4.57
N VAL A 151 -2.85 28.50 -3.96
CA VAL A 151 -1.62 27.67 -4.00
C VAL A 151 -1.28 27.24 -5.43
N SER A 152 -2.24 27.26 -6.36
CA SER A 152 -2.01 27.06 -7.79
C SER A 152 -0.96 27.99 -8.41
N ARG A 153 -0.68 29.15 -7.79
CA ARG A 153 0.45 30.03 -8.19
C ARG A 153 1.81 29.35 -8.11
N PHE A 154 1.92 28.28 -7.33
CA PHE A 154 3.14 27.48 -7.19
C PHE A 154 3.26 26.36 -8.24
N ASN A 155 2.21 26.08 -9.02
CA ASN A 155 2.24 25.06 -10.08
C ASN A 155 3.38 25.33 -11.09
N LYS A 156 3.74 26.60 -11.32
CA LYS A 156 4.85 27.00 -12.21
C LYS A 156 6.25 26.58 -11.74
N TYR A 157 6.40 26.22 -10.46
CA TYR A 157 7.68 25.76 -9.91
C TYR A 157 7.81 24.24 -9.89
N VAL A 158 6.70 23.52 -10.07
CA VAL A 158 6.64 22.05 -10.05
C VAL A 158 6.51 21.48 -11.47
N ASN A 159 5.83 22.20 -12.36
CA ASN A 159 5.71 21.77 -13.76
C ASN A 159 6.98 22.11 -14.55
N PHE A 160 7.52 21.10 -15.23
CA PHE A 160 8.68 21.22 -16.11
C PHE A 160 8.20 21.21 -17.57
N GLY A 161 8.43 22.30 -18.30
CA GLY A 161 8.07 22.45 -19.72
C GLY A 161 6.68 23.07 -19.98
N GLU A 162 6.41 23.41 -21.24
CA GLU A 162 5.15 24.05 -21.70
C GLU A 162 4.02 23.05 -22.04
N ASN A 163 4.09 21.82 -21.53
CA ASN A 163 3.11 20.78 -21.88
C ASN A 163 1.78 20.94 -21.13
N LYS A 164 0.68 20.56 -21.82
CA LYS A 164 -0.72 20.68 -21.37
C LYS A 164 -1.10 19.82 -20.16
N ASP A 165 -0.31 18.81 -19.81
CA ASP A 165 -0.54 17.95 -18.65
C ASP A 165 0.13 18.51 -17.39
N SER A 166 -0.21 19.75 -17.04
CA SER A 166 0.34 20.42 -15.86
C SER A 166 -0.28 19.85 -14.58
N ILE A 167 0.54 19.44 -13.63
CA ILE A 167 0.12 19.02 -12.29
C ILE A 167 -0.43 20.25 -11.55
N ASP A 168 -1.68 20.16 -11.11
CA ASP A 168 -2.30 21.13 -10.21
C ASP A 168 -2.08 20.71 -8.76
N ILE A 169 -1.30 21.49 -8.00
CA ILE A 169 -0.90 21.15 -6.63
C ILE A 169 -2.13 20.90 -5.72
N PRO A 170 -3.15 21.78 -5.65
CA PRO A 170 -4.37 21.51 -4.87
C PRO A 170 -5.04 20.18 -5.20
N THR A 171 -5.19 19.87 -6.50
CA THR A 171 -5.82 18.62 -6.94
C THR A 171 -4.96 17.40 -6.62
N ALA A 172 -3.65 17.47 -6.87
CA ALA A 172 -2.71 16.39 -6.57
C ALA A 172 -2.66 16.10 -5.06
N THR A 173 -2.56 17.14 -4.22
CA THR A 173 -2.57 16.98 -2.77
C THR A 173 -3.89 16.39 -2.26
N GLY A 174 -5.03 16.86 -2.79
CA GLY A 174 -6.34 16.29 -2.44
C GLY A 174 -6.45 14.80 -2.80
N TRP A 175 -5.95 14.41 -3.96
CA TRP A 175 -5.89 13.00 -4.39
C TRP A 175 -4.97 12.17 -3.48
N VAL A 176 -3.76 12.67 -3.18
CA VAL A 176 -2.82 12.00 -2.26
C VAL A 176 -3.48 11.77 -0.91
N ILE A 177 -4.11 12.79 -0.32
CA ILE A 177 -4.79 12.68 0.97
C ILE A 177 -5.94 11.66 0.91
N THR A 178 -6.74 11.68 -0.16
CA THR A 178 -7.80 10.69 -0.37
C THR A 178 -7.23 9.27 -0.43
N ALA A 179 -6.13 9.07 -1.16
CA ALA A 179 -5.48 7.78 -1.29
C ALA A 179 -4.88 7.29 0.03
N LEU A 180 -4.18 8.16 0.76
CA LEU A 180 -3.55 7.83 2.05
C LEU A 180 -4.59 7.49 3.13
N ILE A 181 -5.65 8.29 3.25
CA ILE A 181 -6.72 8.04 4.21
C ILE A 181 -7.52 6.79 3.80
N GLY A 182 -7.84 6.63 2.51
CA GLY A 182 -8.50 5.44 2.01
C GLY A 182 -7.68 4.16 2.27
N LEU A 183 -6.36 4.23 2.08
CA LEU A 183 -5.43 3.16 2.39
C LEU A 183 -5.40 2.85 3.89
N PHE A 184 -5.34 3.87 4.75
CA PHE A 184 -5.39 3.72 6.20
C PHE A 184 -6.66 2.96 6.65
N PHE A 185 -7.82 3.38 6.17
CA PHE A 185 -9.08 2.68 6.47
C PHE A 185 -9.15 1.28 5.88
N THR A 186 -8.51 1.05 4.73
CA THR A 186 -8.39 -0.28 4.14
C THR A 186 -7.58 -1.21 5.04
N VAL A 187 -6.43 -0.74 5.53
CA VAL A 187 -5.62 -1.50 6.49
C VAL A 187 -6.39 -1.73 7.79
N GLN A 188 -7.11 -0.72 8.31
CA GLN A 188 -7.89 -0.87 9.54
C GLN A 188 -9.02 -1.91 9.39
N ALA A 189 -9.66 -1.95 8.22
CA ALA A 189 -10.65 -2.96 7.90
C ALA A 189 -10.03 -4.37 7.86
N LEU A 190 -8.86 -4.53 7.21
CA LEU A 190 -8.11 -5.79 7.22
C LEU A 190 -7.74 -6.23 8.64
N ASN A 191 -7.28 -5.29 9.46
CA ASN A 191 -6.93 -5.53 10.86
C ASN A 191 -8.11 -6.07 11.67
N THR A 192 -9.29 -5.50 11.43
CA THR A 192 -10.56 -5.92 12.07
C THR A 192 -10.92 -7.36 11.71
N VAL A 193 -10.68 -7.79 10.46
CA VAL A 193 -10.89 -9.19 10.05
C VAL A 193 -9.91 -10.13 10.76
N ASN A 194 -8.76 -9.63 11.23
CA ASN A 194 -7.73 -10.39 11.95
C ASN A 194 -7.03 -11.44 11.06
N LEU A 195 -6.68 -11.01 9.85
CA LEU A 195 -5.86 -11.81 8.93
C LEU A 195 -4.40 -11.46 9.17
N SER A 196 -3.74 -12.18 10.08
CA SER A 196 -2.40 -11.85 10.61
C SER A 196 -1.36 -11.46 9.56
N VAL A 197 -1.32 -12.15 8.41
CA VAL A 197 -0.41 -11.83 7.30
C VAL A 197 -0.75 -10.48 6.67
N LEU A 198 -2.02 -10.23 6.38
CA LEU A 198 -2.48 -8.97 5.78
C LEU A 198 -2.36 -7.81 6.77
N ASN A 199 -2.56 -8.06 8.06
CA ASN A 199 -2.37 -7.06 9.12
C ASN A 199 -0.93 -6.58 9.16
N LYS A 200 0.05 -7.50 9.16
CA LYS A 200 1.48 -7.14 9.15
C LYS A 200 1.86 -6.33 7.92
N ILE A 201 1.36 -6.71 6.75
CA ILE A 201 1.60 -5.97 5.50
C ILE A 201 0.99 -4.57 5.61
N GLY A 202 -0.25 -4.48 6.09
CA GLY A 202 -0.93 -3.20 6.27
C GLY A 202 -0.24 -2.29 7.29
N GLU A 203 0.19 -2.82 8.43
CA GLU A 203 0.95 -2.10 9.45
C GLU A 203 2.29 -1.61 8.90
N ALA A 204 2.99 -2.44 8.13
CA ALA A 204 4.22 -2.03 7.45
C ALA A 204 3.93 -0.85 6.50
N ILE A 205 2.89 -0.96 5.67
CA ILE A 205 2.46 0.13 4.78
C ILE A 205 2.18 1.41 5.57
N ILE A 206 1.44 1.33 6.68
CA ILE A 206 1.17 2.49 7.57
C ILE A 206 2.47 3.06 8.14
N GLY A 207 3.40 2.21 8.56
CA GLY A 207 4.72 2.63 9.05
C GLY A 207 5.56 3.36 7.99
N TYR A 208 5.34 3.07 6.69
CA TYR A 208 5.99 3.78 5.59
C TYR A 208 5.35 5.13 5.25
N LEU A 209 4.08 5.38 5.61
CA LEU A 209 3.39 6.65 5.29
C LEU A 209 4.16 7.89 5.78
N PRO A 210 4.62 7.97 7.04
CA PRO A 210 5.38 9.12 7.52
C PRO A 210 6.63 9.42 6.69
N LEU A 211 7.36 8.38 6.27
CA LEU A 211 8.56 8.50 5.44
C LEU A 211 8.22 9.06 4.06
N VAL A 212 7.15 8.57 3.44
CA VAL A 212 6.67 9.05 2.14
C VAL A 212 6.25 10.52 2.22
N ILE A 213 5.53 10.92 3.28
CA ILE A 213 5.12 12.32 3.48
C ILE A 213 6.36 13.22 3.63
N SER A 214 7.30 12.84 4.49
CA SER A 214 8.56 13.57 4.68
C SER A 214 9.34 13.70 3.37
N ALA A 215 9.46 12.62 2.61
CA ALA A 215 10.12 12.60 1.31
C ALA A 215 9.48 13.56 0.31
N VAL A 216 8.14 13.57 0.21
CA VAL A 216 7.40 14.52 -0.64
C VAL A 216 7.64 15.96 -0.21
N ILE A 217 7.66 16.25 1.09
CA ILE A 217 7.93 17.59 1.62
C ILE A 217 9.36 18.03 1.29
N ILE A 218 10.35 17.18 1.52
CA ILE A 218 11.77 17.46 1.22
C ILE A 218 11.95 17.75 -0.26
N LEU A 219 11.39 16.90 -1.13
CA LEU A 219 11.46 17.09 -2.58
C LEU A 219 10.78 18.39 -3.01
N ALA A 220 9.58 18.68 -2.50
CA ALA A 220 8.84 19.91 -2.81
C ALA A 220 9.63 21.16 -2.39
N LEU A 221 10.18 21.17 -1.17
CA LEU A 221 11.02 22.26 -0.68
C LEU A 221 12.29 22.43 -1.52
N GLY A 222 12.90 21.33 -1.96
CA GLY A 222 14.05 21.35 -2.86
C GLY A 222 13.77 21.97 -4.21
N LEU A 223 12.68 21.54 -4.86
CA LEU A 223 12.27 22.06 -6.16
C LEU A 223 11.88 23.54 -6.09
N ILE A 224 11.11 23.93 -5.07
CA ILE A 224 10.70 25.33 -4.86
C ILE A 224 11.91 26.18 -4.49
N GLY A 225 12.69 25.75 -3.49
CA GLY A 225 13.86 26.44 -2.99
C GLY A 225 14.92 26.66 -4.07
N GLY A 226 15.26 25.62 -4.84
CA GLY A 226 16.22 25.72 -5.94
C GLY A 226 15.79 26.73 -6.99
N ASN A 227 14.52 26.73 -7.39
CA ASN A 227 13.99 27.71 -8.35
C ASN A 227 13.93 29.14 -7.78
N LEU A 228 13.62 29.32 -6.48
CA LEU A 228 13.61 30.64 -5.84
C LEU A 228 15.03 31.21 -5.71
N ILE A 229 15.98 30.40 -5.23
CA ILE A 229 17.39 30.78 -5.09
C ILE A 229 17.98 31.14 -6.45
N SER A 230 17.69 30.35 -7.49
CA SER A 230 18.12 30.65 -8.87
C SER A 230 17.68 32.05 -9.32
N LYS A 231 16.40 32.39 -9.12
CA LYS A 231 15.87 33.71 -9.49
C LYS A 231 16.52 34.85 -8.70
N LEU A 232 16.79 34.65 -7.41
CA LEU A 232 17.48 35.63 -6.58
C LEU A 232 18.93 35.86 -7.06
N ILE A 233 19.65 34.79 -7.35
CA ILE A 233 21.03 34.86 -7.84
C ILE A 233 21.08 35.55 -9.20
N ASN A 234 20.21 35.17 -10.13
CA ASN A 234 20.18 35.79 -11.46
C ASN A 234 19.87 37.29 -11.35
N LYS A 235 18.92 37.67 -10.49
CA LYS A 235 18.55 39.08 -10.28
C LYS A 235 19.68 39.89 -9.62
N SER A 236 20.41 39.31 -8.67
CA SER A 236 21.44 40.02 -7.91
C SER A 236 22.80 40.07 -8.61
N THR A 237 23.14 39.03 -9.37
CA THR A 237 24.47 38.91 -10.01
C THR A 237 24.43 39.16 -11.52
N GLY A 238 23.26 39.09 -12.15
CA GLY A 238 23.11 39.12 -13.62
C GLY A 238 23.66 37.87 -14.33
N ASN A 239 24.13 36.86 -13.59
CA ASN A 239 24.74 35.67 -14.16
C ASN A 239 23.75 34.49 -14.15
N ALA A 240 23.15 34.23 -15.31
CA ALA A 240 22.21 33.12 -15.51
C ALA A 240 22.85 31.74 -15.30
N MET A 241 24.11 31.57 -15.71
CA MET A 241 24.83 30.30 -15.57
C MET A 241 25.03 29.94 -14.09
N LEU A 242 25.45 30.91 -13.28
CA LEU A 242 25.60 30.71 -11.83
C LEU A 242 24.26 30.37 -11.16
N ALA A 243 23.20 31.08 -11.55
CA ALA A 243 21.86 30.83 -11.05
C ALA A 243 21.35 29.42 -11.37
N GLU A 244 21.68 28.90 -12.56
CA GLU A 244 21.28 27.56 -12.99
C GLU A 244 22.09 26.46 -12.29
N ILE A 245 23.40 26.66 -12.08
CA ILE A 245 24.24 25.74 -11.30
C ILE A 245 23.69 25.57 -9.88
N VAL A 246 23.37 26.68 -9.19
CA VAL A 246 22.85 26.62 -7.82
C VAL A 246 21.47 25.97 -7.77
N LYS A 247 20.61 26.22 -8.76
CA LYS A 247 19.30 25.56 -8.88
C LYS A 247 19.47 24.03 -8.87
N TYR A 248 20.29 23.51 -9.78
CA TYR A 248 20.49 22.07 -9.90
C TYR A 248 21.19 21.49 -8.68
N LEU A 249 22.12 22.22 -8.07
CA LEU A 249 22.78 21.79 -6.83
C LEU A 249 21.75 21.56 -5.71
N VAL A 250 20.85 22.53 -5.47
CA VAL A 250 19.78 22.39 -4.46
C VAL A 250 18.85 21.22 -4.78
N ILE A 251 18.42 21.09 -6.04
CA ILE A 251 17.53 20.00 -6.46
C ILE A 251 18.20 18.64 -6.27
N ILE A 252 19.46 18.49 -6.67
CA ILE A 252 20.23 17.26 -6.51
C ILE A 252 20.30 16.89 -5.03
N VAL A 253 20.69 17.83 -4.16
CA VAL A 253 20.75 17.60 -2.70
C VAL A 253 19.40 17.12 -2.16
N SER A 254 18.30 17.77 -2.55
CA SER A 254 16.97 17.37 -2.10
C SER A 254 16.54 16.01 -2.63
N VAL A 255 16.93 15.62 -3.85
CA VAL A 255 16.71 14.27 -4.37
C VAL A 255 17.46 13.24 -3.52
N PHE A 256 18.74 13.47 -3.21
CA PHE A 256 19.51 12.58 -2.33
C PHE A 256 18.89 12.47 -0.94
N MET A 257 18.49 13.58 -0.32
CA MET A 257 17.80 13.59 0.97
C MET A 257 16.45 12.85 0.92
N THR A 258 15.73 12.97 -0.20
CA THR A 258 14.47 12.24 -0.42
C THR A 258 14.69 10.74 -0.48
N LEU A 259 15.73 10.28 -1.19
CA LEU A 259 16.08 8.86 -1.29
C LEU A 259 16.50 8.29 0.07
N ASP A 260 17.30 9.04 0.84
CA ASP A 260 17.70 8.66 2.19
C ASP A 260 16.48 8.56 3.14
N GLN A 261 15.58 9.55 3.08
CA GLN A 261 14.33 9.58 3.86
C GLN A 261 13.40 8.40 3.55
N LEU A 262 13.39 7.90 2.31
CA LEU A 262 12.63 6.72 1.93
C LEU A 262 13.32 5.40 2.30
N ASN A 263 14.50 5.46 2.94
CA ASN A 263 15.39 4.33 3.20
C ASN A 263 15.79 3.58 1.93
N PHE A 264 15.79 4.24 0.75
CA PHE A 264 16.16 3.61 -0.50
C PHE A 264 17.69 3.49 -0.59
N ALA A 265 18.20 2.28 -0.37
CA ALA A 265 19.62 1.96 -0.50
C ALA A 265 20.54 3.01 0.16
N GLN A 266 20.26 3.39 1.41
CA GLN A 266 20.90 4.51 2.12
C GLN A 266 22.42 4.50 2.02
N SER A 267 23.04 3.33 2.18
CA SER A 267 24.50 3.20 2.06
C SER A 267 24.99 3.61 0.66
N ILE A 268 24.32 3.14 -0.40
CA ILE A 268 24.67 3.46 -1.78
C ILE A 268 24.43 4.96 -2.04
N VAL A 269 23.30 5.50 -1.60
CA VAL A 269 22.93 6.91 -1.77
C VAL A 269 23.93 7.83 -1.04
N ASN A 270 24.26 7.53 0.21
CA ASN A 270 25.20 8.31 1.02
C ASN A 270 26.63 8.26 0.45
N VAL A 271 27.08 7.09 0.00
CA VAL A 271 28.39 6.96 -0.68
C VAL A 271 28.39 7.75 -1.98
N ALA A 272 27.36 7.63 -2.82
CA ALA A 272 27.27 8.40 -4.06
C ALA A 272 27.27 9.91 -3.80
N PHE A 273 26.54 10.39 -2.80
CA PHE A 273 26.53 11.79 -2.39
C PHE A 273 27.92 12.27 -1.93
N LEU A 274 28.59 11.49 -1.06
CA LEU A 274 29.95 11.77 -0.59
C LEU A 274 30.95 11.81 -1.74
N LEU A 275 30.85 10.90 -2.71
CA LEU A 275 31.73 10.88 -3.88
C LEU A 275 31.50 12.09 -4.78
N ILE A 276 30.24 12.47 -5.03
CA ILE A 276 29.91 13.66 -5.83
C ILE A 276 30.40 14.93 -5.15
N LEU A 277 30.08 15.12 -3.86
CA LEU A 277 30.56 16.28 -3.11
C LEU A 277 32.09 16.29 -3.00
N GLY A 278 32.70 15.13 -2.80
CA GLY A 278 34.16 14.98 -2.79
C GLY A 278 34.78 15.38 -4.11
N ALA A 279 34.23 14.93 -5.24
CA ALA A 279 34.70 15.30 -6.58
C ALA A 279 34.56 16.81 -6.83
N VAL A 280 33.42 17.41 -6.44
CA VAL A 280 33.20 18.85 -6.52
C VAL A 280 34.19 19.61 -5.65
N ALA A 281 34.42 19.17 -4.42
CA ALA A 281 35.38 19.79 -3.50
C ALA A 281 36.81 19.75 -4.06
N VAL A 282 37.23 18.62 -4.63
CA VAL A 282 38.53 18.48 -5.31
C VAL A 282 38.63 19.38 -6.54
N ALA A 283 37.59 19.43 -7.37
CA ALA A 283 37.55 20.32 -8.53
C ALA A 283 37.68 21.79 -8.13
N PHE A 284 36.98 22.21 -7.08
CA PHE A 284 37.12 23.55 -6.50
C PHE A 284 38.52 23.82 -5.96
N ALA A 285 39.09 22.88 -5.20
CA ALA A 285 40.43 22.99 -4.66
C ALA A 285 41.47 23.17 -5.77
N ILE A 286 41.34 22.44 -6.88
CA ILE A 286 42.23 22.56 -8.04
C ILE A 286 42.00 23.90 -8.77
N ALA A 287 40.75 24.29 -9.02
CA ALA A 287 40.42 25.53 -9.70
C ALA A 287 40.95 26.76 -8.95
N PHE A 288 40.75 26.82 -7.64
CA PHE A 288 41.27 27.92 -6.80
C PHE A 288 42.77 27.80 -6.54
N GLY A 289 43.30 26.60 -6.33
CA GLY A 289 44.72 26.40 -6.06
C GLY A 289 45.61 26.78 -7.24
N ILE A 290 45.33 26.21 -8.41
CA ILE A 290 46.13 26.48 -9.62
C ILE A 290 45.72 27.82 -10.25
N GLY A 291 44.42 28.09 -10.40
CA GLY A 291 43.92 29.31 -11.03
C GLY A 291 44.09 30.58 -10.18
N GLY A 292 44.11 30.46 -8.85
CA GLY A 292 44.27 31.58 -7.92
C GLY A 292 45.73 31.95 -7.62
N LYS A 293 46.70 31.11 -8.02
CA LYS A 293 48.12 31.30 -7.72
C LYS A 293 48.63 32.69 -8.13
N SER A 294 48.38 33.09 -9.38
CA SER A 294 48.83 34.39 -9.90
C SER A 294 48.15 35.59 -9.24
N PHE A 295 46.91 35.42 -8.75
CA PHE A 295 46.21 36.45 -7.99
C PHE A 295 46.82 36.60 -6.60
N ALA A 296 47.08 35.48 -5.90
CA ALA A 296 47.73 35.49 -4.60
C ALA A 296 49.13 36.12 -4.66
N GLU A 297 49.91 35.77 -5.68
CA GLU A 297 51.24 36.35 -5.95
C GLU A 297 51.18 37.88 -6.13
N LYS A 298 50.23 38.37 -6.94
CA LYS A 298 50.02 39.82 -7.14
C LYS A 298 49.57 40.55 -5.88
N GLN A 299 48.82 39.88 -5.01
CA GLN A 299 48.34 40.52 -3.78
C GLN A 299 49.41 40.53 -2.69
N LEU A 300 50.20 39.47 -2.58
CA LEU A 300 51.36 39.39 -1.69
C LEU A 300 52.44 40.41 -2.07
N SER A 301 52.75 40.56 -3.36
CA SER A 301 53.70 41.57 -3.84
C SER A 301 53.24 42.98 -3.49
N LYS A 302 51.99 43.36 -3.78
CA LYS A 302 51.42 44.65 -3.35
C LYS A 302 51.53 44.91 -1.85
N PHE A 303 51.38 43.86 -1.04
CA PHE A 303 51.49 43.97 0.41
C PHE A 303 52.94 44.19 0.85
N SER A 304 53.88 43.47 0.23
CA SER A 304 55.33 43.66 0.41
C SER A 304 55.74 45.08 0.06
N ASP A 305 55.34 45.57 -1.11
CA ASP A 305 55.68 46.91 -1.60
C ASP A 305 55.18 48.01 -0.66
N LYS A 306 54.00 47.80 -0.04
CA LYS A 306 53.41 48.75 0.90
C LYS A 306 54.17 48.79 2.23
N ILE A 307 54.57 47.63 2.76
CA ILE A 307 55.41 47.54 3.97
C ILE A 307 56.78 48.19 3.75
N ASP A 308 57.38 47.99 2.59
CA ASP A 308 58.68 48.59 2.26
C ASP A 308 58.60 50.11 2.05
N SER A 309 57.43 50.63 1.65
CA SER A 309 57.18 52.08 1.56
C SER A 309 56.97 52.74 2.92
N ASP A 310 56.31 52.08 3.88
CA ASP A 310 56.09 52.59 5.24
C ASP A 310 57.37 52.60 6.10
N LYS A 311 58.37 51.75 5.79
CA LYS A 311 59.69 51.77 6.45
C LYS A 311 60.61 52.92 6.00
N LYS A 312 60.25 53.65 4.94
CA LYS A 312 61.06 54.74 4.37
C LYS A 312 60.56 56.14 4.76
N GLN A 313 59.55 56.24 5.62
CA GLN A 313 59.17 57.45 6.35
C GLN A 313 59.66 57.37 7.81
#